data_AF-A0A9E5FVA4-F1
#
_entry.id   AF-A0A9E5FVA4-F1
#
_cell.length_a   1.000
_cell.length_b   1.000
_cell.length_c   1.000
_cell.angle_alpha   90.00
_cell.angle_beta   90.00
_cell.angle_gamma   90.00
#
_symmetry.space_group_name_H-M   'P 1'
#
loop_
_entity.id
_entity.type
_entity.pdbx_description
1 polymer ?
#
loop_
_entity_poly.entity_id
_entity_poly.type
_entity_poly.pdbx_seq_one_letter_code
_entity_poly.pdbx_strand_id
1 'polypeptide(L)'
;DQAMGLPRSKVPRLTLLGGVTGFITGCLLTWYMNSYDYPLIVGGKPFWSPIYPFPVMYECTILFAAFGTFFGQFILNGLPRHHHPLFDLPQFARTSDDSFMIVLEATDEKFHLDESRNFLLSLGGQEITVIRD
;
A
#
# COMPACT_ATOMS: atom_id res chain seq x y z
N ASP A 1 -8.15 -5.05 13.57
CA ASP A 1 -7.15 -6.13 13.52
C ASP A 1 -7.36 -7.22 14.55
N GLN A 2 -7.31 -6.96 15.86
CA GLN A 2 -7.38 -8.03 16.87
C GLN A 2 -8.67 -8.87 16.80
N ALA A 3 -9.83 -8.23 16.58
CA ALA A 3 -11.11 -8.94 16.45
C ALA A 3 -11.24 -9.76 15.14
N MET A 4 -10.58 -9.32 14.06
CA MET A 4 -10.59 -10.01 12.76
C MET A 4 -9.38 -10.94 12.56
N GLY A 5 -8.43 -10.98 13.51
CA GLY A 5 -7.22 -11.79 13.41
C GLY A 5 -6.24 -11.37 12.31
N LEU A 6 -6.33 -10.14 11.79
CA LEU A 6 -5.51 -9.71 10.65
C LEU A 6 -4.02 -9.55 11.06
N PRO A 7 -3.08 -10.07 10.25
CA PRO A 7 -1.66 -9.87 10.49
C PRO A 7 -1.23 -8.43 10.16
N ARG A 8 -0.09 -8.00 10.70
CA ARG A 8 0.48 -6.68 10.39
C ARG A 8 0.74 -6.53 8.89
N SER A 9 0.38 -5.37 8.33
CA SER A 9 0.63 -5.05 6.93
C SER A 9 2.12 -5.11 6.57
N LYS A 10 2.40 -5.58 5.34
CA LYS A 10 3.74 -5.64 4.75
C LYS A 10 4.14 -4.33 4.06
N VAL A 11 3.22 -3.38 3.88
CA VAL A 11 3.46 -2.08 3.21
C VAL A 11 4.67 -1.33 3.79
N PRO A 12 4.86 -1.22 5.13
CA PRO A 12 6.00 -0.48 5.69
C PRO A 12 7.37 -1.02 5.26
N ARG A 13 7.47 -2.32 4.93
CA ARG A 13 8.72 -2.92 4.44
C ARG A 13 9.06 -2.42 3.04
N LEU A 14 8.05 -2.24 2.19
CA LEU A 14 8.21 -1.66 0.84
C LEU A 14 8.53 -0.17 0.92
N THR A 15 7.91 0.57 1.84
CA THR A 15 8.25 1.97 2.12
C THR A 15 9.71 2.12 2.53
N LEU A 16 10.20 1.26 3.44
CA LEU A 16 11.58 1.28 3.90
C LEU A 16 12.56 1.00 2.75
N LEU A 17 12.27 -0.01 1.92
CA LEU A 17 13.08 -0.33 0.76
C LEU A 17 13.11 0.84 -0.23
N GLY A 18 11.97 1.47 -0.49
CA GLY A 18 11.87 2.70 -1.26
C GLY A 18 12.75 3.82 -0.70
N GLY A 19 12.65 4.12 0.59
CA GLY A 19 13.46 5.14 1.24
C GLY A 19 14.97 4.88 1.14
N VAL A 20 15.42 3.64 1.40
CA VAL A 20 16.84 3.26 1.29
C VAL A 20 17.33 3.44 -0.15
N THR A 21 16.56 2.97 -1.13
CA THR A 21 16.92 3.16 -2.55
C THR A 21 16.95 4.64 -2.95
N GLY A 22 16.03 5.46 -2.42
CA GLY A 22 16.00 6.90 -2.65
C GLY A 22 17.21 7.62 -2.07
N PHE A 23 17.62 7.27 -0.86
CA PHE A 23 18.81 7.84 -0.22
C PHE A 23 20.07 7.50 -1.03
N ILE A 24 20.26 6.22 -1.38
CA ILE A 24 21.40 5.76 -2.20
C ILE A 24 21.41 6.47 -3.56
N THR A 25 20.24 6.60 -4.20
CA THR A 25 20.12 7.29 -5.49
C THR A 25 20.47 8.77 -5.37
N GLY A 26 20.03 9.46 -4.32
CA GLY A 26 20.40 10.85 -4.06
C GLY A 26 21.89 11.04 -3.80
N CYS A 27 22.51 10.13 -3.04
CA CYS A 27 23.96 10.13 -2.83
C CYS A 27 24.72 9.92 -4.14
N LEU A 28 24.33 8.92 -4.94
CA LEU A 28 24.98 8.60 -6.21
C LEU A 28 24.81 9.72 -7.23
N LEU A 29 23.61 10.30 -7.34
CA LEU A 29 23.33 11.43 -8.24
C LEU A 29 24.25 12.61 -7.93
N THR A 30 24.32 13.00 -6.66
CA THR A 30 25.09 14.18 -6.24
C THR A 30 26.59 13.96 -6.32
N TRP A 31 27.06 12.73 -6.05
CA TRP A 31 28.46 12.35 -6.26
C TRP A 31 28.84 12.32 -7.73
N TYR A 32 28.03 11.67 -8.56
CA TYR A 32 28.27 11.54 -9.99
C TYR A 32 28.37 12.91 -10.67
N MET A 33 27.41 13.80 -10.41
CA MET A 33 27.37 15.11 -11.07
C MET A 33 28.51 16.02 -10.62
N ASN A 34 28.80 16.10 -9.31
CA ASN A 34 29.78 17.06 -8.80
C ASN A 34 31.24 16.57 -8.87
N SER A 35 31.49 15.24 -8.86
CA SER A 35 32.85 14.70 -8.82
C SER A 35 33.28 14.01 -10.10
N TYR A 36 32.37 13.38 -10.85
CA TYR A 36 32.73 12.53 -11.99
C TYR A 36 32.42 13.21 -13.33
N ASP A 37 31.17 13.66 -13.52
CA ASP A 37 30.69 14.17 -14.82
C ASP A 37 31.24 15.56 -15.12
N TYR A 38 30.97 16.53 -14.24
CA TYR A 38 31.42 17.90 -14.45
C TYR A 38 31.89 18.55 -13.13
N PRO A 39 33.16 18.34 -12.75
CA PRO A 39 33.70 18.89 -11.52
C PRO A 39 33.84 20.42 -11.62
N LEU A 40 32.96 21.13 -10.91
CA LEU A 40 32.92 22.59 -10.86
C LEU A 40 33.30 23.11 -9.47
N ILE A 41 34.30 23.99 -9.39
CA ILE A 41 34.67 24.65 -8.14
C ILE A 41 33.73 25.83 -7.91
N VAL A 42 32.70 25.63 -7.07
CA VAL A 42 31.77 26.69 -6.67
C VAL A 42 32.14 27.22 -5.29
N GLY A 43 32.60 28.47 -5.23
CA GLY A 43 32.95 29.14 -3.97
C GLY A 43 34.12 28.51 -3.21
N GLY A 44 35.06 27.87 -3.92
CA GLY A 44 36.28 27.27 -3.34
C GLY A 44 36.05 25.97 -2.55
N LYS A 45 34.84 25.39 -2.63
CA LYS A 45 34.47 24.16 -1.90
C LYS A 45 35.04 22.91 -2.57
N PRO A 46 35.26 21.82 -1.81
CA PRO A 46 35.66 20.54 -2.37
C PRO A 46 34.58 20.01 -3.34
N PHE A 47 35.00 19.26 -4.35
CA PHE A 47 34.12 18.72 -5.40
C PHE A 47 32.98 17.86 -4.84
N TRP A 48 33.18 17.18 -3.72
CA TRP A 48 32.08 16.48 -3.07
C TRP A 48 32.12 16.63 -1.55
N SER A 49 30.97 16.97 -0.98
CA SER A 49 30.70 16.97 0.45
C SER A 49 29.25 16.60 0.66
N PRO A 50 28.92 15.67 1.57
CA PRO A 50 27.53 15.26 1.81
C PRO A 50 26.69 16.34 2.51
N ILE A 51 27.31 17.38 3.06
CA ILE A 51 26.60 18.43 3.82
C ILE A 51 25.80 19.35 2.89
N TYR A 52 26.35 19.74 1.73
CA TYR A 52 25.70 20.69 0.83
C TYR A 52 24.50 20.10 0.06
N PRO A 53 24.57 18.89 -0.52
CA PRO A 53 23.45 18.27 -1.21
C PRO A 53 22.51 17.50 -0.26
N PHE A 54 22.66 17.62 1.06
CA PHE A 54 21.80 16.91 2.02
C PHE A 54 20.30 17.11 1.79
N PRO A 55 19.80 18.33 1.50
CA PRO A 55 18.40 18.52 1.16
C PRO A 55 17.95 17.68 -0.04
N VAL A 56 18.79 17.54 -1.08
CA VAL A 56 18.48 16.72 -2.26
C VAL A 56 18.39 15.24 -1.87
N MET A 57 19.33 14.74 -1.07
CA MET A 57 19.32 13.35 -0.59
C MET A 57 18.08 13.05 0.26
N TYR A 58 17.67 14.00 1.10
CA TYR A 58 16.47 13.92 1.93
C TYR A 58 15.19 13.87 1.07
N GLU A 59 15.04 14.78 0.10
CA GLU A 59 13.87 14.81 -0.79
C GLU A 59 13.79 13.54 -1.65
N CYS A 60 14.92 13.04 -2.18
CA CYS A 60 14.96 11.75 -2.88
C CYS A 60 14.52 10.59 -1.98
N THR A 61 14.93 10.59 -0.70
CA THR A 61 14.51 9.56 0.26
C THR A 61 12.99 9.55 0.43
N ILE A 62 12.37 10.73 0.64
CA ILE A 62 10.92 10.84 0.81
C ILE A 62 10.18 10.47 -0.48
N LEU A 63 10.65 10.95 -1.63
CA LEU A 63 10.02 10.69 -2.92
C LEU A 63 9.95 9.18 -3.22
N PHE A 64 11.05 8.45 -3.06
CA PHE A 64 11.07 7.01 -3.31
C PHE A 64 10.34 6.22 -2.22
N ALA A 65 10.35 6.68 -0.96
CA ALA A 65 9.53 6.08 0.09
C ALA A 65 8.03 6.23 -0.20
N ALA A 66 7.61 7.39 -0.73
CA ALA A 66 6.24 7.64 -1.15
C ALA A 66 5.84 6.72 -2.31
N PHE A 67 6.68 6.56 -3.34
CA PHE A 67 6.44 5.60 -4.42
C PHE A 67 6.39 4.15 -3.91
N GLY A 68 7.32 3.75 -3.05
CA GLY A 68 7.32 2.40 -2.44
C GLY A 68 6.05 2.12 -1.64
N THR A 69 5.52 3.12 -0.95
CA THR A 69 4.25 3.03 -0.22
C THR A 69 3.07 2.95 -1.18
N PHE A 70 3.02 3.85 -2.17
CA PHE A 70 1.96 3.92 -3.15
C PHE A 70 1.84 2.61 -3.93
N PHE A 71 2.92 2.16 -4.57
CA PHE A 71 2.92 0.88 -5.30
C PHE A 71 2.72 -0.30 -4.36
N GLY A 72 3.29 -0.26 -3.15
CA GLY A 72 3.09 -1.31 -2.16
C GLY A 72 1.63 -1.48 -1.75
N GLN A 73 0.90 -0.38 -1.60
CA GLN A 73 -0.54 -0.41 -1.30
C GLN A 73 -1.34 -1.01 -2.45
N PHE A 74 -1.04 -0.64 -3.70
CA PHE A 74 -1.73 -1.20 -4.86
C PHE A 74 -1.47 -2.71 -5.00
N ILE A 75 -0.21 -3.12 -4.95
CA ILE A 75 0.18 -4.53 -5.14
C ILE A 75 -0.37 -5.41 -4.02
N LEU A 76 -0.25 -4.99 -2.76
CA LEU A 76 -0.67 -5.82 -1.61
C LEU A 76 -2.19 -5.90 -1.46
N ASN A 77 -2.92 -4.88 -1.90
CA ASN A 77 -4.39 -4.89 -1.90
C ASN A 77 -4.98 -5.50 -3.19
N GLY A 78 -4.14 -5.94 -4.14
CA GLY A 78 -4.59 -6.48 -5.42
C GLY A 78 -5.28 -5.46 -6.33
N LEU A 79 -4.90 -4.18 -6.22
CA LEU A 79 -5.41 -3.09 -7.05
C LEU A 79 -4.47 -2.83 -8.24
N PRO A 80 -4.99 -2.38 -9.40
CA PRO A 80 -6.39 -2.05 -9.69
C PRO A 80 -7.24 -3.30 -9.96
N ARG A 81 -8.34 -3.44 -9.22
CA ARG A 81 -9.35 -4.49 -9.45
C ARG A 81 -10.64 -3.83 -9.94
N HIS A 82 -10.80 -3.78 -11.26
CA HIS A 82 -11.94 -3.11 -11.90
C HIS A 82 -13.26 -3.88 -11.74
N HIS A 83 -13.20 -5.19 -11.53
CA HIS A 83 -14.37 -6.01 -11.28
C HIS A 83 -14.18 -6.86 -10.03
N HIS A 84 -15.18 -6.81 -9.14
CA HIS A 84 -15.33 -7.67 -7.98
C HIS A 84 -16.80 -8.07 -7.92
N PRO A 85 -17.14 -9.35 -7.67
CA PRO A 85 -18.55 -9.81 -7.59
C PRO A 85 -19.45 -9.05 -6.62
N LEU A 86 -18.85 -8.32 -5.66
CA LEU A 86 -19.59 -7.50 -4.70
C LEU A 86 -20.17 -6.25 -5.37
N PHE A 87 -19.57 -5.78 -6.46
CA PHE A 87 -20.00 -4.56 -7.16
C PHE A 87 -21.33 -4.74 -7.89
N ASP A 88 -21.75 -5.96 -8.18
CA ASP A 88 -23.02 -6.25 -8.85
C ASP A 88 -24.22 -6.19 -7.88
N LEU A 89 -23.97 -6.10 -6.57
CA LEU A 89 -25.03 -5.98 -5.57
C LEU A 89 -25.50 -4.52 -5.44
N PRO A 90 -26.81 -4.23 -5.56
CA PRO A 90 -27.33 -2.87 -5.38
C PRO A 90 -27.09 -2.34 -3.96
N GLN A 91 -27.04 -3.22 -2.96
CA GLN A 91 -26.70 -2.87 -1.58
C GLN A 91 -25.24 -2.41 -1.41
N PHE A 92 -24.33 -2.85 -2.28
CA PHE A 92 -22.90 -2.55 -2.11
C PHE A 92 -22.63 -1.04 -2.17
N ALA A 93 -23.39 -0.29 -2.97
CA ALA A 93 -23.28 1.17 -3.03
C ALA A 93 -23.57 1.86 -1.68
N ARG A 94 -24.37 1.25 -0.80
CA ARG A 94 -24.66 1.78 0.55
C ARG A 94 -23.53 1.54 1.54
N THR A 95 -22.60 0.62 1.23
CA THR A 95 -21.49 0.30 2.14
C THR A 95 -20.48 1.44 2.31
N SER A 96 -20.46 2.39 1.39
CA SER A 96 -19.64 3.60 1.49
C SER A 96 -20.33 4.76 2.23
N ASP A 97 -21.61 4.64 2.57
CA ASP A 97 -22.42 5.72 3.16
C ASP A 97 -22.92 5.36 4.57
N ASP A 98 -23.90 4.46 4.67
CA ASP A 98 -24.68 4.25 5.91
C ASP A 98 -24.70 2.81 6.43
N SER A 99 -24.15 1.86 5.67
CA SER A 99 -24.30 0.42 5.94
C SER A 99 -22.95 -0.29 6.07
N PHE A 100 -22.89 -1.33 6.92
CA PHE A 100 -21.72 -2.22 7.01
C PHE A 100 -22.05 -3.58 6.38
N MET A 101 -21.09 -4.15 5.66
CA MET A 101 -21.22 -5.47 5.04
C MET A 101 -20.15 -6.41 5.57
N ILE A 102 -20.56 -7.63 5.94
CA ILE A 102 -19.66 -8.72 6.30
C ILE A 102 -19.76 -9.76 5.18
N VAL A 103 -18.61 -10.13 4.63
CA VAL A 103 -18.50 -11.10 3.54
C VAL A 103 -17.80 -12.35 4.07
N LEU A 104 -18.42 -13.51 3.84
CA LEU A 104 -17.81 -14.81 4.06
C LEU A 104 -17.42 -15.37 2.70
N GLU A 105 -16.12 -15.59 2.49
CA GLU A 105 -15.62 -16.21 1.27
C GLU A 105 -15.85 -17.73 1.34
N ALA A 106 -16.28 -18.32 0.21
CA ALA A 106 -16.54 -19.76 0.10
C ALA A 106 -15.25 -20.62 0.00
N THR A 107 -14.08 -20.03 0.23
CA THR A 107 -12.78 -20.69 0.14
C THR A 107 -12.38 -21.45 1.41
N ASP A 108 -13.05 -21.19 2.54
CA ASP A 108 -12.81 -21.91 3.80
C ASP A 108 -13.50 -23.29 3.78
N GLU A 109 -12.81 -24.33 4.26
CA GLU A 109 -13.36 -25.69 4.40
C GLU A 109 -14.58 -25.75 5.33
N LYS A 110 -14.67 -24.81 6.28
CA LYS A 110 -15.80 -24.71 7.21
C LYS A 110 -17.01 -23.99 6.60
N PHE A 111 -16.91 -23.50 5.37
CA PHE A 111 -18.00 -22.82 4.72
C PHE A 111 -19.07 -23.82 4.25
N HIS A 112 -20.21 -23.80 4.93
CA HIS A 112 -21.44 -24.46 4.50
C HIS A 112 -22.55 -23.43 4.32
N LEU A 113 -23.22 -23.45 3.15
CA LEU A 113 -24.15 -22.39 2.75
C LEU A 113 -25.29 -22.19 3.76
N ASP A 114 -25.96 -23.27 4.16
CA ASP A 114 -27.11 -23.20 5.06
C ASP A 114 -26.68 -22.84 6.49
N GLU A 115 -25.59 -23.43 7.00
CA GLU A 115 -25.09 -23.15 8.34
C GLU A 115 -24.55 -21.73 8.46
N SER A 116 -23.80 -21.26 7.47
CA SER A 116 -23.23 -19.91 7.45
C SER A 116 -24.32 -18.85 7.35
N ARG A 117 -25.38 -19.13 6.56
CA ARG A 117 -26.55 -18.26 6.50
C ARG A 117 -27.27 -18.17 7.85
N ASN A 118 -27.51 -19.32 8.50
CA ASN A 118 -28.14 -19.36 9.82
C ASN A 118 -27.29 -18.67 10.89
N PHE A 119 -25.97 -18.81 10.80
CA PHE A 119 -25.03 -18.13 11.67
C PHE A 119 -25.12 -16.61 11.50
N LEU A 120 -25.11 -16.08 10.28
CA LEU A 120 -25.27 -14.66 10.01
C LEU A 120 -26.63 -14.12 10.49
N LEU A 121 -27.71 -14.91 10.36
CA LEU A 121 -29.02 -14.56 10.92
C LEU A 121 -28.96 -14.47 12.45
N SER A 122 -28.29 -15.41 13.12
CA SER A 122 -28.16 -15.41 14.57
C SER A 122 -27.39 -14.20 15.13
N LEU A 123 -26.51 -13.60 14.31
CA LEU A 123 -25.76 -12.39 14.63
C LEU A 123 -26.54 -11.09 14.34
N GLY A 124 -27.76 -11.17 13.80
CA GLY A 124 -28.59 -10.01 13.48
C GLY A 124 -28.43 -9.48 12.04
N GLY A 125 -27.94 -10.30 11.10
CA GLY A 125 -27.86 -9.93 9.69
C GLY A 125 -29.25 -9.66 9.09
N GLN A 126 -29.45 -8.47 8.52
CA GLN A 126 -30.74 -8.03 7.96
C GLN A 126 -30.94 -8.49 6.51
N GLU A 127 -29.94 -8.27 5.65
CA GLU A 127 -29.98 -8.61 4.23
C GLU A 127 -28.84 -9.59 3.90
N ILE A 128 -29.17 -10.88 3.75
CA ILE A 128 -28.20 -11.95 3.46
C ILE A 128 -28.41 -12.44 2.04
N THR A 129 -27.43 -12.17 1.19
CA THR A 129 -27.41 -12.56 -0.23
C THR A 129 -26.24 -13.49 -0.50
N VAL A 130 -26.51 -14.57 -1.25
CA VAL A 130 -25.45 -15.47 -1.75
C VAL A 130 -24.99 -14.95 -3.10
N ILE A 131 -23.68 -14.70 -3.22
CA ILE A 131 -23.05 -14.22 -4.45
C ILE A 131 -22.32 -15.40 -5.09
N ARG A 132 -22.41 -15.52 -6.41
CA ARG A 132 -21.63 -16.46 -7.21
C ARG A 132 -20.80 -15.65 -8.19
N ASP A 133 -19.52 -15.99 -8.28
CA ASP A 133 -18.62 -15.52 -9.35
C ASP A 133 -19.02 -16.17 -10.68
#